data_AF-A0A432QW38-F1
#
_entry.id   AF-A0A432QW38-F1
#
_cell.length_a   1.000
_cell.length_b   1.000
_cell.length_c   1.000
_cell.angle_alpha   90.00
_cell.angle_beta   90.00
_cell.angle_gamma   90.00
#
_symmetry.space_group_name_H-M   'P 1'
#
loop_
_entity.id
_entity.type
_entity.pdbx_description
1 polymer ?
#
loop_
_entity_poly.entity_id
_entity_poly.type
_entity_poly.pdbx_seq_one_letter_code
_entity_poly.pdbx_strand_id
1 'polypeptide(L)'
;KGGRQVTNTGNGCCCGCSCSVASTQSKEVKRFSFKRAVEYGFGTLFRETAEPLFWGILIGSLLTTFIPQGVEDFLKENILFSYILMLIVAVPMYVCATSSLPIGASFLLAGVPAGAVFVFLTAGPATNAVTIGVVNKVLGRKTLFIYLFTVIVGSVLFGLFLDQLFEMSRIDPQEIVHLGGSTDPIKLFFTFVFFILLFKNLWRLKIKSPEGT
;
A
#
# COMPACT_ATOMS: atom_id res chain seq x y z
N LYS A 1 -15.36 -45.20 -12.25
CA LYS A 1 -16.39 -44.36 -12.92
C LYS A 1 -15.85 -42.93 -12.94
N GLY A 2 -15.43 -42.27 -14.01
CA GLY A 2 -15.39 -42.52 -15.46
C GLY A 2 -15.29 -41.13 -16.12
N GLY A 3 -14.27 -40.90 -16.97
CA GLY A 3 -14.11 -39.70 -17.84
C GLY A 3 -13.79 -38.39 -17.10
N ARG A 4 -12.92 -37.50 -17.57
CA ARG A 4 -12.63 -37.07 -18.95
C ARG A 4 -11.22 -36.44 -18.96
N GLN A 5 -10.25 -37.09 -19.60
CA GLN A 5 -9.00 -36.44 -19.97
C GLN A 5 -9.26 -35.57 -21.20
N VAL A 6 -8.86 -34.31 -21.13
CA VAL A 6 -8.72 -33.46 -22.31
C VAL A 6 -7.22 -33.30 -22.55
N THR A 7 -6.68 -34.19 -23.37
CA THR A 7 -5.39 -33.99 -24.03
C THR A 7 -5.63 -32.99 -25.17
N ASN A 8 -4.87 -31.90 -25.20
CA ASN A 8 -4.56 -31.27 -26.48
C ASN A 8 -3.12 -30.79 -26.48
N THR A 9 -2.28 -31.55 -27.18
CA THR A 9 -0.95 -31.18 -27.62
C THR A 9 -1.11 -30.38 -28.90
N GLY A 10 -0.56 -29.16 -28.97
CA GLY A 10 -0.56 -28.40 -30.21
C GLY A 10 0.32 -27.16 -30.12
N ASN A 11 1.54 -27.28 -30.68
CA ASN A 11 2.38 -26.15 -31.08
C ASN A 11 1.60 -25.23 -32.03
N GLY A 12 1.68 -23.91 -31.80
CA GLY A 12 1.19 -22.88 -32.73
C GLY A 12 1.26 -21.49 -32.09
N CYS A 13 2.31 -20.73 -32.42
CA CYS A 13 2.45 -19.32 -32.06
C CYS A 13 1.25 -18.48 -32.49
N CYS A 14 0.83 -17.50 -31.68
CA CYS A 14 0.21 -16.25 -32.15
C CYS A 14 0.39 -15.11 -31.12
N CYS A 15 1.10 -14.06 -31.56
CA CYS A 15 1.21 -12.70 -30.97
C CYS A 15 2.03 -12.49 -29.69
N GLY A 16 3.11 -11.70 -29.82
CA GLY A 16 3.97 -11.29 -28.73
C GLY A 16 3.30 -10.34 -27.74
N CYS A 17 3.60 -10.54 -26.45
CA CYS A 17 3.56 -9.51 -25.42
C CYS A 17 4.37 -9.96 -24.18
N SER A 18 5.13 -9.01 -23.65
CA SER A 18 5.95 -9.06 -22.44
C SER A 18 5.31 -9.80 -21.27
N CYS A 19 6.02 -10.81 -20.75
CA CYS A 19 5.72 -11.44 -19.47
C CYS A 19 6.18 -10.54 -18.31
N SER A 20 5.26 -9.73 -17.78
CA SER A 20 5.25 -9.33 -16.37
C SER A 20 3.87 -9.65 -15.80
N VAL A 21 3.61 -10.95 -15.68
CA VAL A 21 2.58 -11.50 -14.80
C VAL A 21 3.31 -12.62 -14.07
N ALA A 22 3.73 -12.35 -12.84
CA ALA A 22 4.17 -13.41 -11.95
C ALA A 22 3.02 -14.41 -11.88
N SER A 23 3.30 -15.58 -12.43
CA SER A 23 2.38 -16.68 -12.64
C SER A 23 1.69 -17.06 -11.32
N THR A 24 0.41 -16.75 -11.17
CA THR A 24 -0.47 -17.54 -10.31
C THR A 24 -0.63 -18.89 -10.98
N GLN A 25 0.29 -19.81 -10.70
CA GLN A 25 0.14 -21.22 -11.04
C GLN A 25 -1.18 -21.72 -10.45
N SER A 26 -2.13 -21.99 -11.35
CA SER A 26 -3.22 -22.92 -11.13
C SER A 26 -2.62 -24.26 -10.72
N LYS A 27 -2.62 -24.55 -9.41
CA LYS A 27 -2.36 -25.89 -8.87
C LYS A 27 -3.65 -26.38 -8.22
N GLU A 28 -4.16 -27.47 -8.79
CA GLU A 28 -5.21 -28.38 -8.34
C GLU A 28 -5.99 -28.03 -7.06
N VAL A 29 -7.32 -28.04 -7.19
CA VAL A 29 -8.27 -28.11 -6.06
C VAL A 29 -8.10 -29.44 -5.33
N LYS A 30 -7.07 -29.55 -4.49
CA LYS A 30 -7.01 -30.52 -3.40
C LYS A 30 -7.64 -29.89 -2.17
N ARG A 31 -8.66 -30.56 -1.64
CA ARG A 31 -9.41 -30.35 -0.38
C ARG A 31 -8.83 -29.22 0.48
N PHE A 32 -9.59 -28.14 0.65
CA PHE A 32 -9.26 -26.95 1.45
C PHE A 32 -8.55 -27.36 2.74
N SER A 33 -7.21 -27.19 2.78
CA SER A 33 -6.41 -27.52 3.96
C SER A 33 -6.15 -26.22 4.70
N PHE A 34 -6.83 -26.05 5.84
CA PHE A 34 -6.70 -24.87 6.70
C PHE A 34 -5.21 -24.55 7.03
N LYS A 35 -4.37 -25.59 7.16
CA LYS A 35 -2.92 -25.42 7.35
C LYS A 35 -2.24 -24.69 6.19
N ARG A 36 -2.58 -24.99 4.94
CA ARG A 36 -2.00 -24.31 3.76
C ARG A 36 -2.52 -22.89 3.60
N ALA A 37 -3.79 -22.63 3.94
CA ALA A 37 -4.35 -21.29 3.92
C ALA A 37 -3.68 -20.38 4.96
N VAL A 38 -3.45 -20.89 6.18
CA VAL A 38 -2.73 -20.17 7.24
C VAL A 38 -1.26 -19.98 6.87
N GLU A 39 -0.58 -21.00 6.35
CA GLU A 39 0.83 -20.91 5.95
C GLU A 39 1.04 -19.98 4.74
N TYR A 40 0.08 -19.90 3.82
CA TYR A 40 0.09 -18.93 2.72
C TYR A 40 -0.16 -17.50 3.22
N GLY A 41 -1.21 -17.29 4.03
CA GLY A 41 -1.53 -15.96 4.56
C GLY A 41 -0.42 -15.36 5.44
N PHE A 42 0.15 -16.16 6.33
CA PHE A 42 1.23 -15.69 7.23
C PHE A 42 2.63 -15.82 6.64
N GLY A 43 2.85 -16.67 5.66
CA GLY A 43 4.16 -16.91 5.07
C GLY A 43 4.46 -15.98 3.90
N THR A 44 3.61 -15.99 2.87
CA THR A 44 3.89 -15.26 1.62
C THR A 44 3.33 -13.84 1.67
N LEU A 45 2.05 -13.65 1.99
CA LEU A 45 1.43 -12.32 2.01
C LEU A 45 2.05 -11.41 3.08
N PHE A 46 2.26 -11.94 4.29
CA PHE A 46 2.84 -11.14 5.37
C PHE A 46 4.26 -10.70 5.02
N ARG A 47 5.05 -11.58 4.40
CA ARG A 47 6.42 -11.25 3.98
C ARG A 47 6.44 -10.20 2.87
N GLU A 48 5.52 -10.29 1.90
CA GLU A 48 5.35 -9.30 0.83
C GLU A 48 4.86 -7.93 1.35
N THR A 49 4.13 -7.91 2.47
CA THR A 49 3.62 -6.65 3.06
C THR A 49 4.61 -6.03 4.06
N ALA A 50 5.25 -6.86 4.88
CA ALA A 50 6.10 -6.41 5.98
C ALA A 50 7.35 -5.69 5.50
N GLU A 51 7.97 -6.14 4.40
CA GLU A 51 9.21 -5.54 3.89
C GLU A 51 8.99 -4.11 3.34
N PRO A 52 8.01 -3.84 2.46
CA PRO A 52 7.68 -2.47 2.06
C PRO A 52 7.19 -1.59 3.20
N LEU A 53 6.40 -2.15 4.13
CA LEU A 53 5.89 -1.43 5.29
C LEU A 53 7.02 -0.98 6.21
N PHE A 54 8.00 -1.84 6.46
CA PHE A 54 9.16 -1.50 7.28
C PHE A 54 9.92 -0.31 6.70
N TRP A 55 10.17 -0.33 5.39
CA TRP A 55 10.78 0.81 4.69
C TRP A 55 9.92 2.07 4.75
N GLY A 56 8.59 1.94 4.58
CA GLY A 56 7.67 3.07 4.69
C GLY A 56 7.64 3.71 6.07
N ILE A 57 7.66 2.91 7.14
CA ILE A 57 7.71 3.41 8.52
C ILE A 57 9.06 4.07 8.80
N LEU A 58 10.16 3.47 8.34
CA LEU A 58 11.51 4.02 8.53
C LEU A 58 11.64 5.38 7.85
N ILE A 59 11.17 5.50 6.60
CA ILE A 59 11.18 6.76 5.86
C ILE A 59 10.21 7.76 6.50
N GLY A 60 9.00 7.33 6.88
CA GLY A 60 8.02 8.17 7.56
C GLY A 60 8.57 8.78 8.86
N SER A 61 9.27 7.98 9.67
CA SER A 61 9.92 8.44 10.91
C SER A 61 11.07 9.42 10.66
N LEU A 62 11.82 9.26 9.58
CA LEU A 62 12.84 10.25 9.21
C LEU A 62 12.15 11.55 8.78
N LEU A 63 11.12 11.47 7.93
CA LEU A 63 10.40 12.63 7.42
C LEU A 63 9.79 13.48 8.54
N THR A 64 9.18 12.87 9.57
CA THR A 64 8.66 13.62 10.72
C THR A 64 9.76 14.34 11.52
N THR A 65 10.97 13.79 11.54
CA THR A 65 12.12 14.41 12.22
C THR A 65 12.70 15.58 11.41
N PHE A 66 12.61 15.53 10.09
CA PHE A 66 13.17 16.54 9.19
C PHE A 66 12.24 17.72 8.90
N ILE A 67 10.96 17.66 9.26
CA ILE A 67 10.01 18.77 9.09
C ILE A 67 10.13 19.70 10.32
N PRO A 68 10.70 20.92 10.18
CA PRO A 68 10.81 21.86 11.29
C PRO A 68 9.45 22.45 11.69
N GLN A 69 9.28 22.82 12.96
CA GLN A 69 8.02 23.30 13.58
C GLN A 69 7.52 24.68 13.11
N GLY A 70 7.69 25.02 11.84
CA GLY A 70 7.17 26.26 11.25
C GLY A 70 6.59 26.09 9.85
N VAL A 71 6.82 24.94 9.19
CA VAL A 71 6.25 24.71 7.85
C VAL A 71 4.75 24.39 7.92
N GLU A 72 4.27 23.86 9.05
CA GLU A 72 2.89 23.43 9.23
C GLU A 72 1.88 24.56 8.98
N ASP A 73 2.15 25.75 9.53
CA ASP A 73 1.27 26.91 9.37
C ASP A 73 1.26 27.41 7.91
N PHE A 74 2.42 27.44 7.25
CA PHE A 74 2.52 27.79 5.83
C PHE A 74 1.81 26.79 4.92
N LEU A 75 1.87 25.49 5.24
CA LEU A 75 1.19 24.45 4.48
C LEU A 75 -0.34 24.48 4.67
N LYS A 76 -0.82 24.87 5.86
CA LYS A 76 -2.25 25.03 6.15
C LYS A 76 -2.81 26.29 5.49
N GLU A 77 -2.07 27.40 5.48
CA GLU A 77 -2.50 28.63 4.82
C GLU A 77 -2.53 28.48 3.29
N ASN A 78 -1.62 27.67 2.71
CA ASN A 78 -1.51 27.46 1.27
C ASN A 78 -1.85 26.02 0.85
N ILE A 79 -3.12 25.63 0.98
CA ILE A 79 -3.61 24.28 0.63
C ILE A 79 -3.22 23.80 -0.78
N LEU A 80 -3.25 24.69 -1.77
CA LEU A 80 -2.87 24.36 -3.15
C LEU A 80 -1.38 24.03 -3.27
N PHE A 81 -0.53 24.76 -2.57
CA PHE A 81 0.91 24.51 -2.54
C PHE A 81 1.20 23.15 -1.88
N SER A 82 0.48 22.83 -0.80
CA SER A 82 0.58 21.55 -0.11
C SER A 82 0.23 20.36 -1.02
N TYR A 83 -0.79 20.50 -1.88
CA TYR A 83 -1.17 19.43 -2.81
C TYR A 83 -0.13 19.22 -3.91
N ILE A 84 0.42 20.29 -4.46
CA ILE A 84 1.47 20.22 -5.47
C ILE A 84 2.74 19.60 -4.86
N LEU A 85 3.12 20.04 -3.65
CA LEU A 85 4.26 19.48 -2.92
C LEU A 85 4.09 17.97 -2.72
N MET A 86 2.92 17.53 -2.26
CA MET A 86 2.62 16.12 -2.03
C MET A 86 2.59 15.29 -3.32
N LEU A 87 2.09 15.84 -4.43
CA LEU A 87 2.19 15.21 -5.74
C LEU A 87 3.64 15.02 -6.18
N ILE A 88 4.48 16.05 -6.00
CA ILE A 88 5.91 15.99 -6.35
C ILE A 88 6.63 14.94 -5.50
N VAL A 89 6.29 14.82 -4.21
CA VAL A 89 6.84 13.80 -3.31
C VAL A 89 6.36 12.40 -3.66
N ALA A 90 5.11 12.24 -4.10
CA ALA A 90 4.53 10.95 -4.51
C ALA A 90 5.20 10.34 -5.75
N VAL A 91 5.72 11.16 -6.67
CA VAL A 91 6.36 10.69 -7.91
C VAL A 91 7.64 9.86 -7.66
N PRO A 92 8.64 10.35 -6.90
CA PRO A 92 9.84 9.57 -6.56
C PRO A 92 9.56 8.49 -5.51
N MET A 93 8.63 8.73 -4.58
CA MET A 93 8.11 7.70 -3.68
C MET A 93 7.07 6.84 -4.40
N TYR A 94 7.55 6.09 -5.40
CA TYR A 94 6.76 5.07 -6.05
C TYR A 94 6.52 3.89 -5.09
N VAL A 95 5.51 4.05 -4.23
CA VAL A 95 5.23 3.20 -3.07
C VAL A 95 3.87 2.54 -3.27
N CYS A 96 3.75 1.24 -2.97
CA CYS A 96 2.47 0.54 -3.09
C CYS A 96 1.50 0.98 -1.99
N ALA A 97 0.19 0.85 -2.23
CA ALA A 97 -0.87 1.36 -1.36
C ALA A 97 -0.73 0.93 0.12
N THR A 98 -0.19 -0.26 0.39
CA THR A 98 0.05 -0.75 1.76
C THR A 98 1.13 0.03 2.50
N SER A 99 2.16 0.48 1.79
CA SER A 99 3.27 1.26 2.35
C SER A 99 3.05 2.77 2.29
N SER A 100 2.15 3.27 1.43
CA SER A 100 1.83 4.71 1.39
C SER A 100 1.00 5.14 2.61
N LEU A 101 0.19 4.24 3.18
CA LEU A 101 -0.61 4.49 4.39
C LEU A 101 0.23 4.91 5.61
N PRO A 102 1.25 4.16 6.07
CA PRO A 102 2.06 4.56 7.23
C PRO A 102 2.88 5.84 6.97
N ILE A 103 3.31 6.07 5.72
CA ILE A 103 3.99 7.31 5.33
C ILE A 103 3.01 8.49 5.40
N GLY A 104 1.78 8.32 4.90
CA GLY A 104 0.72 9.32 5.01
C GLY A 104 0.36 9.63 6.46
N ALA A 105 0.28 8.62 7.31
CA ALA A 105 0.10 8.82 8.76
C ALA A 105 1.24 9.65 9.38
N SER A 106 2.47 9.43 8.92
CA SER A 106 3.63 10.22 9.34
C SER A 106 3.51 11.68 8.90
N PHE A 107 3.02 11.95 7.69
CA PHE A 107 2.75 13.32 7.23
C PHE A 107 1.63 14.02 8.00
N LEU A 108 0.57 13.31 8.36
CA LEU A 108 -0.49 13.82 9.23
C LEU A 108 0.07 14.21 10.60
N LEU A 109 0.92 13.35 11.19
CA LEU A 109 1.60 13.65 12.45
C LEU A 109 2.55 14.85 12.33
N ALA A 110 3.19 15.03 11.18
CA ALA A 110 4.03 16.18 10.86
C ALA A 110 3.24 17.46 10.52
N GLY A 111 1.92 17.49 10.73
CA GLY A 111 1.09 18.68 10.59
C GLY A 111 0.68 19.03 9.16
N VAL A 112 0.90 18.13 8.19
CA VAL A 112 0.43 18.32 6.82
C VAL A 112 -1.11 18.21 6.78
N PRO A 113 -1.81 19.10 6.03
CA PRO A 113 -3.26 19.03 5.89
C PRO A 113 -3.74 17.67 5.34
N ALA A 114 -4.87 17.19 5.87
CA ALA A 114 -5.38 15.84 5.60
C ALA A 114 -5.72 15.62 4.11
N GLY A 115 -6.24 16.63 3.43
CA GLY A 115 -6.50 16.62 2.00
C GLY A 115 -5.22 16.43 1.18
N ALA A 116 -4.11 17.06 1.57
CA ALA A 116 -2.82 16.89 0.89
C ALA A 116 -2.28 15.46 1.05
N VAL A 117 -2.44 14.88 2.23
CA VAL A 117 -2.09 13.48 2.49
C VAL A 117 -2.99 12.53 1.68
N PHE A 118 -4.29 12.82 1.56
CA PHE A 118 -5.19 12.05 0.71
C PHE A 118 -4.78 12.09 -0.77
N VAL A 119 -4.36 13.27 -1.26
CA VAL A 119 -3.81 13.43 -2.61
C VAL A 119 -2.57 12.56 -2.79
N PHE A 120 -1.63 12.57 -1.83
CA PHE A 120 -0.47 11.68 -1.85
C PHE A 120 -0.86 10.19 -1.90
N LEU A 121 -1.80 9.77 -1.03
CA LEU A 121 -2.26 8.39 -0.92
C LEU A 121 -2.96 7.89 -2.20
N THR A 122 -3.66 8.78 -2.90
CA THR A 122 -4.33 8.47 -4.17
C THR A 122 -3.35 8.50 -5.33
N ALA A 123 -2.48 9.50 -5.38
CA ALA A 123 -1.51 9.68 -6.45
C ALA A 123 -0.47 8.56 -6.49
N GLY A 124 0.09 8.14 -5.34
CA GLY A 124 1.12 7.11 -5.27
C GLY A 124 0.82 5.81 -6.05
N PRO A 125 -0.31 5.12 -5.80
CA PRO A 125 -0.68 3.93 -6.55
C PRO A 125 -1.12 4.23 -7.99
N ALA A 126 -1.62 5.45 -8.28
CA ALA A 126 -2.07 5.83 -9.61
C ALA A 126 -0.91 6.17 -10.57
N THR A 127 0.16 6.79 -10.06
CA THR A 127 1.37 7.14 -10.83
C THR A 127 2.37 5.99 -10.90
N ASN A 128 1.90 4.79 -10.64
CA ASN A 128 2.69 3.59 -10.60
C ASN A 128 3.33 3.28 -11.97
N ALA A 129 4.65 3.01 -12.01
CA ALA A 129 5.38 2.74 -13.25
C ALA A 129 4.81 1.57 -14.06
N VAL A 130 4.32 0.53 -13.39
CA VAL A 130 3.63 -0.62 -13.99
C VAL A 130 2.28 -0.17 -14.56
N THR A 131 1.48 0.57 -13.79
CA THR A 131 0.16 1.07 -14.23
C THR A 131 0.30 2.01 -15.44
N ILE A 132 1.21 2.98 -15.37
CA ILE A 132 1.55 3.90 -16.46
C ILE A 132 2.01 3.12 -17.70
N GLY A 133 2.88 2.13 -17.52
CA GLY A 133 3.38 1.29 -18.60
C GLY A 133 2.27 0.52 -19.32
N VAL A 134 1.36 -0.10 -18.55
CA VAL A 134 0.22 -0.86 -19.10
C VAL A 134 -0.77 0.09 -19.79
N VAL A 135 -1.15 1.20 -19.16
CA VAL A 135 -2.09 2.17 -19.74
C VAL A 135 -1.53 2.78 -21.02
N ASN A 136 -0.25 3.15 -21.03
CA ASN A 136 0.41 3.68 -22.23
C ASN A 136 0.44 2.67 -23.37
N LYS A 137 0.68 1.38 -23.07
CA LYS A 137 0.78 0.32 -24.08
C LYS A 137 -0.59 -0.10 -24.62
N VAL A 138 -1.62 -0.15 -23.77
CA VAL A 138 -2.95 -0.64 -24.14
C VAL A 138 -3.84 0.47 -24.69
N LEU A 139 -3.86 1.65 -24.05
CA LEU A 139 -4.76 2.75 -24.41
C LEU A 139 -4.07 3.90 -25.15
N GLY A 140 -2.74 3.91 -25.22
CA GLY A 140 -1.94 4.94 -25.90
C GLY A 140 -1.69 6.21 -25.06
N ARG A 141 -0.75 7.04 -25.52
CA ARG A 141 -0.29 8.26 -24.82
C ARG A 141 -1.41 9.27 -24.54
N LYS A 142 -2.34 9.47 -25.49
CA LYS A 142 -3.43 10.45 -25.32
C LYS A 142 -4.32 10.09 -24.12
N THR A 143 -4.69 8.82 -24.02
CA THR A 143 -5.52 8.30 -22.92
C THR A 143 -4.78 8.33 -21.59
N LEU A 144 -3.46 8.08 -21.60
CA LEU A 144 -2.63 8.22 -20.41
C LEU A 144 -2.68 9.66 -19.83
N PHE A 145 -2.57 10.69 -20.66
CA PHE A 145 -2.68 12.07 -20.19
C PHE A 145 -4.04 12.38 -19.58
N ILE A 146 -5.12 11.91 -20.21
CA ILE A 146 -6.48 12.08 -19.68
C ILE A 146 -6.62 11.35 -18.33
N TYR A 147 -6.08 10.13 -18.21
CA TYR A 147 -6.08 9.35 -16.97
C TYR A 147 -5.32 10.06 -15.84
N LEU A 148 -4.10 10.55 -16.09
CA LEU A 148 -3.37 11.32 -15.07
C LEU A 148 -4.12 12.58 -14.69
N PHE A 149 -4.67 13.29 -15.68
CA PHE A 149 -5.41 14.52 -15.44
C PHE A 149 -6.66 14.29 -14.59
N THR A 150 -7.45 13.24 -14.88
CA THR A 150 -8.65 12.92 -14.08
C THR A 150 -8.30 12.49 -12.68
N VAL A 151 -7.20 11.74 -12.48
CA VAL A 151 -6.73 11.36 -11.13
C VAL A 151 -6.27 12.60 -10.35
N ILE A 152 -5.49 13.49 -10.97
CA ILE A 152 -5.01 14.72 -10.30
C ILE A 152 -6.20 15.62 -9.96
N VAL A 153 -7.07 15.90 -10.90
CA VAL A 153 -8.25 16.76 -10.66
C VAL A 153 -9.18 16.13 -9.64
N GLY A 154 -9.46 14.83 -9.75
CA GLY A 154 -10.32 14.11 -8.81
C GLY A 154 -9.74 14.11 -7.39
N SER A 155 -8.45 13.77 -7.24
CA SER A 155 -7.78 13.77 -5.94
C SER A 155 -7.73 15.16 -5.31
N VAL A 156 -7.48 16.21 -6.08
CA VAL A 156 -7.50 17.61 -5.59
C VAL A 156 -8.90 18.01 -5.16
N LEU A 157 -9.94 17.72 -5.96
CA LEU A 157 -11.33 18.04 -5.59
C LEU A 157 -11.76 17.33 -4.31
N PHE A 158 -11.46 16.02 -4.20
CA PHE A 158 -11.71 15.26 -2.97
C PHE A 158 -10.85 15.73 -1.81
N GLY A 159 -9.60 16.15 -2.06
CA GLY A 159 -8.72 16.74 -1.06
C GLY A 159 -9.30 18.02 -0.47
N LEU A 160 -9.76 18.94 -1.33
CA LEU A 160 -10.41 20.18 -0.91
C LEU A 160 -11.67 19.89 -0.10
N PHE A 161 -12.47 18.93 -0.57
CA PHE A 161 -13.68 18.50 0.14
C PHE A 161 -13.34 17.91 1.52
N LEU A 162 -12.28 17.11 1.63
CA LEU A 162 -11.81 16.59 2.91
C LEU A 162 -11.32 17.70 3.82
N ASP A 163 -10.48 18.62 3.35
CA ASP A 163 -9.98 19.74 4.17
C ASP A 163 -11.15 20.58 4.71
N GLN A 164 -12.15 20.90 3.88
CA GLN A 164 -13.37 21.58 4.33
C GLN A 164 -14.16 20.78 5.36
N LEU A 165 -14.26 19.46 5.20
CA LEU A 165 -14.95 18.58 6.14
C LEU A 165 -14.24 18.54 7.50
N PHE A 166 -12.91 18.45 7.51
CA PHE A 166 -12.09 18.44 8.71
C PHE A 166 -12.08 19.80 9.43
N GLU A 167 -12.03 20.91 8.68
CA GLU A 167 -12.19 22.27 9.24
C GLU A 167 -13.56 22.44 9.91
N MET A 168 -14.64 21.98 9.28
CA MET A 168 -15.99 22.04 9.86
C MET A 168 -16.15 21.18 11.12
N SER A 169 -15.40 20.08 11.22
CA SER A 169 -15.51 19.18 12.37
C SER A 169 -14.55 19.53 13.52
N ARG A 170 -13.62 20.49 13.36
CA ARG A 170 -12.58 20.86 14.35
C ARG A 170 -11.82 19.65 14.91
N ILE A 171 -11.63 18.61 14.10
CA ILE A 171 -10.89 17.42 14.54
C ILE A 171 -9.47 17.53 14.01
N ASP A 172 -8.54 17.79 14.91
CA ASP A 172 -7.12 17.74 14.62
C ASP A 172 -6.75 16.29 14.27
N PRO A 173 -6.25 16.00 13.05
CA PRO A 173 -5.89 14.63 12.68
C PRO A 173 -4.80 14.03 13.57
N GLN A 174 -4.01 14.88 14.23
CA GLN A 174 -2.99 14.52 15.20
C GLN A 174 -3.60 13.79 16.42
N GLU A 175 -4.78 14.19 16.88
CA GLU A 175 -5.42 13.61 18.06
C GLU A 175 -5.93 12.18 17.80
N ILE A 176 -6.46 11.91 16.59
CA ILE A 176 -6.94 10.58 16.19
C ILE A 176 -5.81 9.54 16.18
N VAL A 177 -4.61 9.94 15.76
CA VAL A 177 -3.46 9.02 15.69
C VAL A 177 -2.90 8.75 17.10
N HIS A 178 -2.92 9.73 18.00
CA HIS A 178 -2.46 9.58 19.38
C HIS A 178 -3.47 8.85 20.30
N LEU A 179 -4.76 8.87 19.99
CA LEU A 179 -5.81 8.09 20.68
C LEU A 179 -5.63 6.56 20.56
N GLY A 180 -4.79 6.08 19.64
CA GLY A 180 -4.36 4.68 19.59
C GLY A 180 -3.60 4.22 20.84
N GLY A 181 -3.02 5.18 21.58
CA GLY A 181 -2.17 4.98 22.76
C GLY A 181 -2.91 4.74 24.08
N SER A 182 -4.25 4.75 24.12
CA SER A 182 -4.96 4.26 25.31
C SER A 182 -4.59 2.79 25.52
N THR A 183 -3.77 2.58 26.56
CA THR A 183 -3.29 1.30 27.07
C THR A 183 -4.45 0.56 27.71
N ASP A 184 -5.42 0.17 26.89
CA ASP A 184 -6.45 -0.75 27.32
C ASP A 184 -5.76 -2.10 27.52
N PRO A 185 -5.88 -2.73 28.71
CA PRO A 185 -5.27 -4.04 28.98
C PRO A 185 -5.67 -5.11 27.95
N ILE A 186 -6.81 -4.89 27.28
CA ILE A 186 -7.31 -5.70 26.16
C ILE A 186 -6.39 -5.65 24.93
N LYS A 187 -5.90 -4.47 24.51
CA LYS A 187 -5.00 -4.36 23.35
C LYS A 187 -3.69 -5.11 23.61
N LEU A 188 -3.16 -4.96 24.82
CA LEU A 188 -1.91 -5.60 25.25
C LEU A 188 -2.02 -7.14 25.19
N PHE A 189 -3.17 -7.68 25.62
CA PHE A 189 -3.47 -9.10 25.51
C PHE A 189 -3.48 -9.60 24.05
N PHE A 190 -4.17 -8.90 23.14
CA PHE A 190 -4.22 -9.27 21.72
C PHE A 190 -2.85 -9.19 21.04
N THR A 191 -2.05 -8.17 21.36
CA THR A 191 -0.68 -8.04 20.85
C THR A 191 0.21 -9.18 21.34
N PHE A 192 0.13 -9.57 22.61
CA PHE A 192 0.88 -10.71 23.15
C PHE A 192 0.49 -12.03 22.49
N VAL A 193 -0.81 -12.28 22.30
CA VAL A 193 -1.31 -13.49 21.63
C VAL A 193 -0.83 -13.54 20.17
N PHE A 194 -0.88 -12.42 19.46
CA PHE A 194 -0.41 -12.32 18.08
C PHE A 194 1.11 -12.54 17.99
N PHE A 195 1.89 -11.96 18.91
CA PHE A 195 3.35 -12.12 18.94
C PHE A 195 3.77 -13.56 19.28
N ILE A 196 3.07 -14.22 20.20
CA ILE A 196 3.28 -15.64 20.52
C ILE A 196 2.95 -16.53 19.32
N LEU A 197 1.86 -16.25 18.59
CA LEU A 197 1.52 -16.97 17.37
C LEU A 197 2.56 -16.76 16.27
N LEU A 198 3.04 -15.53 16.07
CA LEU A 198 4.11 -15.23 15.12
C LEU A 198 5.41 -15.93 15.51
N PHE A 199 5.82 -15.85 16.77
CA PHE A 199 7.07 -16.48 17.23
C PHE A 199 7.00 -18.01 17.07
N LYS A 200 5.88 -18.62 17.49
CA LYS A 200 5.64 -20.07 17.34
C LYS A 200 5.56 -20.50 15.87
N ASN A 201 5.13 -19.62 14.96
CA ASN A 201 5.09 -19.90 13.53
C ASN A 201 6.48 -19.73 12.87
N LEU A 202 7.19 -18.65 13.20
CA LEU A 202 8.55 -18.36 12.72
C LEU A 202 9.54 -19.44 13.17
N TRP A 203 9.46 -19.90 14.42
CA TRP A 203 10.28 -21.01 14.90
C TRP A 203 9.97 -22.32 14.17
N ARG A 204 8.70 -22.54 13.79
CA ARG A 204 8.29 -23.72 13.02
C ARG A 204 8.82 -23.71 11.58
N LEU A 205 8.91 -22.53 10.97
CA LEU A 205 9.50 -22.35 9.64
C LEU A 205 11.03 -22.45 9.68
N LYS A 206 11.68 -21.95 10.74
CA LYS A 206 13.14 -22.06 10.90
C LYS A 206 13.61 -23.50 11.16
N ILE A 207 12.77 -24.35 11.74
CA ILE A 207 13.06 -25.79 11.93
C ILE A 207 12.83 -26.61 10.64
N LYS A 208 12.06 -26.09 9.67
CA LYS A 208 11.77 -26.78 8.39
C LYS A 208 12.61 -26.24 7.21
N SER A 209 13.76 -25.65 7.50
CA SER A 209 14.79 -25.35 6.50
C SER A 209 16.18 -25.77 7.03
N PRO A 210 16.36 -27.07 7.28
CA PRO A 210 17.59 -27.73 6.85
C PRO A 210 17.24 -28.92 5.93
N GLU A 211 18.07 -29.09 4.90
CA GLU A 211 18.03 -30.11 3.84
C GLU A 211 17.16 -29.75 2.61
N GLY A 212 17.71 -29.54 1.41
CA GLY A 212 19.08 -29.76 0.96
C GLY A 212 19.32 -29.12 -0.41
N THR A 213 20.60 -29.08 -0.75
CA THR A 213 21.24 -28.95 -2.07
C THR A 213 20.37 -29.13 -3.30
#